data_AF-F1T7Z0-F1
#
_entry.id   AF-F1T7Z0-F1
#
_cell.length_a   1.000
_cell.length_b   1.000
_cell.length_c   1.000
_cell.angle_alpha   90.00
_cell.angle_beta   90.00
_cell.angle_gamma   90.00
#
_symmetry.space_group_name_H-M   'P 1'
#
loop_
_entity.id
_entity.type
_entity.pdbx_description
1 polymer ?
#
loop_
_entity_poly.entity_id
_entity_poly.type
_entity_poly.pdbx_seq_one_letter_code
_entity_poly.pdbx_strand_id
1 'polypeptide(L)'
;MIHSERNVEGLRSYAEQKSKNTIAKVDEAIQKLIKSKSKINFNSVSMESGVSKAFLYNNDEIRERIDILRKQQEGLSSPSQVKREMTNNSKDILIAAKNKRIKELEEENKRLKDELMKLRGKLYDMQ
;
A
#
# COMPACT_ATOMS: atom_id res chain seq x y z
N MET A 1 36.31 11.15 -24.30
CA MET A 1 35.09 11.39 -23.49
C MET A 1 34.03 10.38 -23.95
N ILE A 2 33.97 9.20 -23.34
CA ILE A 2 33.06 8.12 -23.77
C ILE A 2 31.69 8.39 -23.14
N HIS A 3 30.69 8.62 -23.98
CA HIS A 3 29.31 8.85 -23.59
C HIS A 3 28.69 7.51 -23.15
N SER A 4 28.39 7.37 -21.86
CA SER A 4 27.63 6.22 -21.34
C SER A 4 26.14 6.46 -21.58
N GLU A 5 25.64 6.00 -22.72
CA GLU A 5 24.21 5.79 -22.93
C GLU A 5 23.75 4.69 -21.96
N ARG A 6 23.14 5.12 -20.85
CA ARG A 6 22.58 4.21 -19.85
C ARG A 6 21.47 3.39 -20.52
N ASN A 7 21.64 2.08 -20.52
CA ASN A 7 20.73 1.08 -21.06
C ASN A 7 19.41 1.01 -20.24
N VAL A 8 18.56 2.05 -20.38
CA VAL A 8 17.26 2.17 -19.68
C VAL A 8 16.21 1.21 -20.25
N GLU A 9 16.32 0.86 -21.53
CA GLU A 9 15.39 -0.04 -22.25
C GLU A 9 15.42 -1.46 -21.68
N GLY A 10 16.63 -2.00 -21.42
CA GLY A 10 16.81 -3.34 -20.86
C GLY A 10 16.29 -3.48 -19.42
N LEU A 11 16.47 -2.45 -18.60
CA LEU A 11 15.91 -2.41 -17.24
C LEU A 11 14.37 -2.37 -17.27
N ARG A 12 13.79 -1.62 -18.20
CA ARG A 12 12.34 -1.48 -18.33
C ARG A 12 11.68 -2.78 -18.79
N SER A 13 12.26 -3.45 -19.79
CA SER A 13 11.79 -4.75 -20.27
C SER A 13 11.86 -5.85 -19.20
N TYR A 14 12.95 -5.88 -18.41
CA TYR A 14 13.08 -6.81 -17.29
C TYR A 14 12.06 -6.54 -16.17
N ALA A 15 11.82 -5.27 -15.85
CA ALA A 15 10.82 -4.88 -14.86
C ALA A 15 9.39 -5.26 -15.29
N GLU A 16 9.06 -5.11 -16.58
CA GLU A 16 7.77 -5.50 -17.14
C GLU A 16 7.55 -7.02 -17.11
N GLN A 17 8.56 -7.82 -17.48
CA GLN A 17 8.48 -9.28 -17.37
C GLN A 17 8.33 -9.74 -15.92
N LYS A 18 9.07 -9.11 -14.99
CA LYS A 18 8.96 -9.40 -13.56
C LYS A 18 7.58 -9.05 -13.02
N SER A 19 6.99 -7.95 -13.47
CA SER A 19 5.62 -7.55 -13.11
C SER A 19 4.60 -8.58 -13.59
N LYS A 20 4.67 -9.00 -14.87
CA LYS A 20 3.78 -10.04 -15.44
C LYS A 20 3.85 -11.36 -14.68
N ASN A 21 5.05 -11.82 -14.35
CA ASN A 21 5.25 -13.04 -13.56
C ASN A 21 4.67 -12.91 -12.13
N THR A 22 4.74 -11.70 -11.55
CA THR A 22 4.19 -11.44 -10.21
C THR A 22 2.66 -11.47 -10.24
N ILE A 23 2.04 -10.89 -11.27
CA ILE A 23 0.58 -10.93 -11.47
C ILE A 23 0.12 -12.39 -11.62
N ALA A 24 0.81 -13.20 -12.43
CA ALA A 24 0.46 -14.61 -12.61
C ALA A 24 0.50 -15.41 -11.29
N LYS A 25 1.49 -15.15 -10.42
CA LYS A 25 1.56 -15.77 -9.08
C LYS A 25 0.39 -15.39 -8.18
N VAL A 26 -0.04 -14.12 -8.24
CA VAL A 26 -1.20 -13.65 -7.48
C VAL A 26 -2.47 -14.35 -7.96
N ASP A 27 -2.63 -14.50 -9.27
CA ASP A 27 -3.78 -15.19 -9.86
C ASP A 27 -3.81 -16.68 -9.49
N GLU A 28 -2.68 -17.37 -9.55
CA GLU A 28 -2.57 -18.76 -9.12
C GLU A 28 -2.93 -18.92 -7.63
N ALA A 29 -2.42 -18.02 -6.78
CA ALA A 29 -2.73 -18.01 -5.35
C ALA A 29 -4.23 -17.80 -5.09
N ILE A 30 -4.87 -16.85 -5.78
CA ILE A 30 -6.31 -16.64 -5.69
C ILE A 30 -7.06 -17.92 -6.09
N GLN A 31 -6.68 -18.57 -7.19
CA GLN A 31 -7.31 -19.82 -7.61
C GLN A 31 -7.15 -20.94 -6.58
N LYS A 32 -5.98 -21.08 -5.95
CA LYS A 32 -5.74 -22.06 -4.87
C LYS A 32 -6.63 -21.78 -3.66
N LEU A 33 -6.76 -20.51 -3.27
CA LEU A 33 -7.63 -20.10 -2.16
C LEU A 33 -9.11 -20.36 -2.46
N ILE A 34 -9.56 -20.13 -3.69
CA ILE A 34 -10.92 -20.48 -4.13
C ILE A 34 -11.14 -22.00 -4.05
N LYS A 35 -10.23 -22.80 -4.65
CA LYS A 35 -10.33 -24.28 -4.66
C LYS A 35 -10.32 -24.88 -3.27
N SER A 36 -9.51 -24.34 -2.36
CA SER A 36 -9.43 -24.77 -0.97
C SER A 36 -10.56 -24.21 -0.08
N LYS A 37 -11.46 -23.39 -0.63
CA LYS A 37 -12.50 -22.65 0.12
C LYS A 37 -11.94 -21.85 1.30
N SER A 38 -10.70 -21.40 1.17
CA SER A 38 -10.03 -20.57 2.17
C SER A 38 -10.47 -19.10 2.05
N LYS A 39 -10.28 -18.33 3.12
CA LYS A 39 -10.56 -16.88 3.11
C LYS A 39 -9.68 -16.17 2.10
N ILE A 40 -10.28 -15.35 1.24
CA ILE A 40 -9.60 -14.50 0.27
C ILE A 40 -9.53 -13.08 0.86
N ASN A 41 -8.33 -12.63 1.18
CA ASN A 41 -8.03 -11.26 1.58
C ASN A 41 -6.54 -10.97 1.31
N PHE A 42 -6.10 -9.72 1.44
CA PHE A 42 -4.70 -9.33 1.16
C PHE A 42 -3.66 -10.13 1.96
N ASN A 43 -3.99 -10.62 3.16
CA ASN A 43 -3.05 -11.43 3.94
C ASN A 43 -2.92 -12.84 3.36
N SER A 44 -4.02 -13.53 3.09
CA SER A 44 -3.98 -14.90 2.52
C SER A 44 -3.42 -14.88 1.09
N VAL A 45 -3.97 -14.02 0.24
CA VAL A 45 -3.25 -13.14 -0.71
C VAL A 45 -1.74 -13.33 -0.80
N SER A 46 -1.09 -12.51 0.03
CA SER A 46 0.35 -12.35 0.14
C SER A 46 1.07 -13.62 0.60
N MET A 47 0.49 -14.36 1.55
CA MET A 47 1.10 -15.60 2.04
C MET A 47 1.14 -16.69 0.98
N GLU A 48 0.06 -16.88 0.23
CA GLU A 48 -0.07 -17.93 -0.78
C GLU A 48 0.74 -17.62 -2.05
N SER A 49 0.75 -16.35 -2.49
CA SER A 49 1.48 -15.92 -3.69
C SER A 49 2.97 -15.65 -3.47
N GLY A 50 3.40 -15.48 -2.21
CA GLY A 50 4.74 -14.99 -1.87
C GLY A 50 4.99 -13.53 -2.28
N VAL A 51 3.94 -12.79 -2.66
CA VAL A 51 4.01 -11.40 -3.09
C VAL A 51 3.75 -10.48 -1.91
N SER A 52 4.48 -9.36 -1.83
CA SER A 52 4.32 -8.43 -0.72
C SER A 52 2.95 -7.73 -0.76
N LYS A 53 2.38 -7.46 0.41
CA LYS A 53 1.11 -6.69 0.51
C LYS A 53 1.22 -5.33 -0.15
N ALA A 54 2.38 -4.68 -0.08
CA ALA A 54 2.63 -3.41 -0.75
C ALA A 54 2.43 -3.51 -2.26
N PHE A 55 2.89 -4.58 -2.90
CA PHE A 55 2.64 -4.82 -4.32
C PHE A 55 1.14 -5.03 -4.60
N LEU A 56 0.45 -5.81 -3.77
CA LEU A 56 -0.99 -6.05 -3.91
C LEU A 56 -1.81 -4.76 -3.77
N TYR A 57 -1.41 -3.84 -2.88
CA TYR A 57 -2.07 -2.56 -2.71
C TYR A 57 -1.71 -1.55 -3.81
N ASN A 58 -0.51 -1.61 -4.38
CA ASN A 58 -0.08 -0.67 -5.42
C ASN A 58 -0.63 -1.02 -6.80
N ASN A 59 -1.15 -2.23 -7.00
CA ASN A 59 -1.77 -2.65 -8.25
C ASN A 59 -3.30 -2.59 -8.13
N ASP A 60 -3.93 -1.60 -8.78
CA ASP A 60 -5.36 -1.33 -8.67
C ASP A 60 -6.23 -2.53 -9.06
N GLU A 61 -5.89 -3.19 -10.17
CA GLU A 61 -6.63 -4.35 -10.69
C GLU A 61 -6.61 -5.53 -9.72
N ILE A 62 -5.44 -5.83 -9.15
CA ILE A 62 -5.29 -6.90 -8.15
C ILE A 62 -6.10 -6.56 -6.89
N ARG A 63 -6.03 -5.30 -6.44
CA ARG A 63 -6.74 -4.85 -5.24
C ARG A 63 -8.24 -5.01 -5.39
N GLU A 64 -8.78 -4.50 -6.50
CA GLU A 64 -10.21 -4.58 -6.80
C GLU A 64 -10.68 -6.04 -6.89
N ARG A 65 -9.91 -6.90 -7.55
CA ARG A 65 -10.22 -8.32 -7.67
C ARG A 65 -10.25 -9.03 -6.32
N ILE A 66 -9.28 -8.78 -5.44
CA ILE A 66 -9.27 -9.34 -4.08
C ILE A 66 -10.49 -8.84 -3.28
N ASP A 67 -10.85 -7.57 -3.39
CA ASP A 67 -12.00 -7.00 -2.68
C ASP A 67 -13.34 -7.56 -3.20
N ILE A 68 -13.51 -7.70 -4.52
CA ILE A 68 -14.71 -8.33 -5.10
C ILE A 68 -14.84 -9.77 -4.63
N LEU A 69 -13.77 -10.57 -4.70
CA LEU A 69 -13.79 -11.96 -4.26
C LEU A 69 -14.03 -12.09 -2.76
N ARG A 70 -13.48 -11.17 -1.96
CA ARG A 70 -13.74 -11.10 -0.52
C ARG A 70 -15.22 -10.81 -0.27
N LYS A 71 -15.80 -9.80 -0.93
CA LYS A 71 -17.22 -9.46 -0.83
C LYS A 71 -18.14 -10.58 -1.29
N GLN A 72 -17.77 -11.30 -2.36
CA GLN A 72 -18.50 -12.48 -2.83
C GLN A 72 -18.46 -13.62 -1.81
N GLN A 73 -17.32 -13.85 -1.14
CA GLN A 73 -17.26 -14.77 -0.01
C GLN A 73 -18.06 -14.26 1.20
N GLU A 74 -18.16 -12.95 1.38
CA GLU A 74 -18.89 -12.32 2.47
C GLU A 74 -20.41 -12.32 2.25
N GLY A 75 -20.90 -12.28 1.01
CA GLY A 75 -22.32 -12.38 0.66
C GLY A 75 -22.97 -13.74 0.95
N LEU A 76 -22.20 -14.72 1.46
CA LEU A 76 -22.62 -16.11 1.68
C LEU A 76 -22.84 -16.53 3.16
N SER A 77 -23.00 -15.60 4.13
CA SER A 77 -23.72 -15.75 5.45
C SER A 77 -22.96 -15.32 6.72
N SER A 78 -23.59 -14.48 7.57
CA SER A 78 -23.73 -14.59 9.06
C SER A 78 -23.80 -13.23 9.80
N PRO A 79 -24.63 -13.08 10.87
CA PRO A 79 -24.69 -11.90 11.76
C PRO A 79 -23.36 -11.46 12.38
N SER A 80 -22.36 -12.35 12.44
CA SER A 80 -21.00 -11.99 12.87
C SER A 80 -20.30 -10.99 11.93
N GLN A 81 -20.80 -10.82 10.70
CA GLN A 81 -20.23 -9.94 9.69
C GLN A 81 -20.65 -8.47 9.87
N VAL A 82 -21.87 -8.19 10.31
CA VAL A 82 -22.34 -6.81 10.59
C VAL A 82 -21.48 -6.16 11.67
N LYS A 83 -21.11 -6.94 12.70
CA LYS A 83 -20.18 -6.48 13.76
C LYS A 83 -18.77 -6.19 13.20
N ARG A 84 -18.36 -6.89 12.14
CA ARG A 84 -17.06 -6.69 11.48
C ARG A 84 -17.03 -5.46 10.59
N GLU A 85 -18.07 -5.20 9.80
CA GLU A 85 -18.16 -3.97 9.00
C GLU A 85 -18.21 -2.72 9.88
N MET A 86 -18.98 -2.75 10.98
CA MET A 86 -18.94 -1.68 11.98
C MET A 86 -17.54 -1.47 12.56
N THR A 87 -16.78 -2.54 12.83
CA THR A 87 -15.39 -2.39 13.29
C THR A 87 -14.42 -1.89 12.22
N ASN A 88 -14.69 -2.13 10.93
CA ASN A 88 -13.84 -1.64 9.84
C ASN A 88 -14.10 -0.15 9.59
N ASN A 89 -15.35 0.31 9.56
CA ASN A 89 -15.65 1.75 9.53
C ASN A 89 -15.02 2.51 10.71
N SER A 90 -15.08 1.94 11.92
CA SER A 90 -14.41 2.52 13.09
C SER A 90 -12.88 2.58 12.95
N LYS A 91 -12.26 1.63 12.24
CA LYS A 91 -10.82 1.66 11.93
C LYS A 91 -10.50 2.70 10.87
N ASP A 92 -11.33 2.87 9.85
CA ASP A 92 -11.11 3.87 8.80
C ASP A 92 -11.21 5.30 9.35
N ILE A 93 -12.16 5.55 10.26
CA ILE A 93 -12.26 6.80 11.00
C ILE A 93 -10.99 7.04 11.84
N LEU A 94 -10.49 6.00 12.52
CA LEU A 94 -9.27 6.09 13.32
C LEU A 94 -8.02 6.34 12.46
N ILE A 95 -7.93 5.71 11.29
CA ILE A 95 -6.84 5.91 10.31
C ILE A 95 -6.89 7.35 9.78
N ALA A 96 -8.07 7.85 9.39
CA ALA A 96 -8.24 9.22 8.94
C ALA A 96 -7.83 10.24 10.02
N ALA A 97 -8.24 10.02 11.27
CA ALA A 97 -7.86 10.87 12.40
C ALA A 97 -6.34 10.84 12.66
N LYS A 98 -5.72 9.66 12.60
CA LYS A 98 -4.26 9.51 12.77
C LYS A 98 -3.49 10.19 11.63
N ASN A 99 -3.91 10.01 10.39
CA ASN A 99 -3.28 10.65 9.22
C ASN A 99 -3.40 12.17 9.30
N LYS A 100 -4.55 12.69 9.73
CA LYS A 100 -4.72 14.13 10.00
C LYS A 100 -3.71 14.62 11.03
N ARG A 101 -3.56 13.90 12.14
CA ARG A 101 -2.62 14.26 13.21
C ARG A 101 -1.16 14.21 12.75
N ILE A 102 -0.79 13.22 11.94
CA ILE A 102 0.55 13.13 11.35
C ILE A 102 0.82 14.36 10.48
N LYS A 103 -0.11 14.73 9.60
CA LYS A 103 0.03 15.90 8.74
C LYS A 103 0.19 17.20 9.55
N GLU A 104 -0.61 17.39 10.58
CA GLU A 104 -0.50 18.56 11.48
C GLU A 104 0.89 18.62 12.14
N LEU A 105 1.38 17.49 12.64
CA LEU A 105 2.71 17.39 13.27
C LEU A 105 3.84 17.65 12.28
N GLU A 106 3.72 17.17 11.04
CA GLU A 106 4.70 17.44 9.98
C GLU A 106 4.75 18.92 9.62
N GLU A 107 3.59 19.58 9.51
CA GLU A 107 3.50 21.02 9.26
C GLU A 107 4.07 21.86 10.41
N GLU A 108 3.83 21.46 11.66
CA GLU A 108 4.39 22.10 12.84
C GLU A 108 5.92 21.91 12.89
N ASN A 109 6.41 20.69 12.64
CA ASN A 109 7.84 20.41 12.60
C ASN A 109 8.56 21.23 11.53
N LYS A 110 7.93 21.40 10.36
CA LYS A 110 8.45 22.26 9.29
C LYS A 110 8.53 23.72 9.73
N ARG A 111 7.46 24.26 10.32
CA ARG A 111 7.44 25.65 10.83
C ARG A 111 8.52 25.90 11.87
N LEU A 112 8.68 25.00 12.84
CA LEU A 112 9.71 25.12 13.87
C LEU A 112 11.13 25.07 13.28
N LYS A 113 11.36 24.23 12.26
CA LYS A 113 12.64 24.19 11.54
C LYS A 113 12.92 25.50 10.80
N ASP A 114 11.92 26.08 10.14
CA ASP A 114 12.06 27.35 9.43
C ASP A 114 12.35 28.51 10.39
N GLU A 115 11.68 28.54 11.55
CA GLU A 115 11.96 29.52 12.61
C GLU A 115 13.37 29.37 13.18
N LEU A 116 13.81 28.14 13.44
CA LEU A 116 15.17 27.85 13.87
C LEU A 116 16.21 28.30 12.84
N MET A 117 15.97 28.09 11.54
CA MET A 117 16.88 28.58 10.49
C MET A 117 16.95 30.10 10.48
N LYS A 118 15.82 30.80 10.59
CA LYS A 118 15.78 32.27 10.63
C LYS A 118 16.50 32.82 11.87
N LEU A 119 16.29 32.25 13.04
CA LEU A 119 16.99 32.66 14.26
C LEU A 119 18.50 32.41 14.17
N ARG A 120 18.91 31.25 13.64
CA ARG A 120 20.33 30.95 13.42
C ARG A 120 20.97 31.92 12.43
N GLY A 121 20.28 32.27 11.34
CA GLY A 121 20.76 33.28 10.39
C GLY A 121 21.03 34.63 11.06
N LYS A 122 20.07 35.12 11.87
CA LYS A 122 20.24 36.38 12.63
C LYS A 122 21.40 36.34 13.62
N LEU A 123 21.68 35.18 14.21
CA LEU A 123 22.84 34.98 15.10
C LEU A 123 24.17 35.06 14.35
N TYR A 124 24.24 34.53 13.11
CA TYR A 124 25.42 34.63 12.26
C TYR A 124 25.65 36.06 11.74
N ASP A 125 24.59 36.82 11.45
CA ASP A 125 24.69 38.22 11.01
C ASP A 125 25.09 39.19 12.14
N MET A 126 25.03 38.75 13.41
CA MET A 126 25.42 39.52 14.60
C MET A 126 26.86 39.24 15.08
N GLN A 127 27.62 38.38 14.38
CA GLN A 127 29.05 38.13 14.62
C GLN A 127 29.91 38.87 13.59
#